data_AF-B8CA04-F1
#
_entry.id   AF-B8CA04-F1
#
_cell.length_a   1.000
_cell.length_b   1.000
_cell.length_c   1.000
_cell.angle_alpha   90.00
_cell.angle_beta   90.00
_cell.angle_gamma   90.00
#
_symmetry.space_group_name_H-M   'P 1'
#
loop_
_entity.id
_entity.type
_entity.pdbx_description
1 polymer ?
#
loop_
_entity_poly.entity_id
_entity_poly.type
_entity_poly.pdbx_seq_one_letter_code
_entity_poly.pdbx_strand_id
1 'polypeptide(L)'
;MTLVSSYRTASSADAKSLLNAGPATLADLTSILASAPHSASSLSDAESAFAALLASSSSVEQTNATVDTLYNSVRSALSTGVSQIRTLERFVMLHIPQMEDGNNFGVTVQMMFGKLLKEEREKMEKALGDSSKYYEKRADAVDKFTHLPKTSTSETTSTSSSTATGGKEGDESKTSSSTVKETKVTTPVDTSGMPNVHRVKALAALDAQMYMELMGALQSTVDGWCVILDNLEKNWEKLENPRGKGYGGYGSGGSSMVY
;
A
#
# COMPACT_ATOMS: atom_id res chain seq x y z
N MET A 1 -31.95 26.38 -2.22
CA MET A 1 -30.81 25.45 -2.34
C MET A 1 -30.50 24.92 -0.94
N THR A 2 -30.65 23.62 -0.70
CA THR A 2 -30.28 23.01 0.60
C THR A 2 -28.77 22.79 0.66
N LEU A 3 -28.19 22.70 1.85
CA LEU A 3 -26.77 22.34 2.02
C LEU A 3 -26.41 21.05 1.26
N VAL A 4 -27.28 20.05 1.29
CA VAL A 4 -27.06 18.78 0.57
C VAL A 4 -27.12 18.95 -0.95
N SER A 5 -27.94 19.88 -1.46
CA SER A 5 -27.99 20.16 -2.90
C SER A 5 -26.69 20.78 -3.44
N SER A 6 -26.01 21.63 -2.67
CA SER A 6 -24.71 22.16 -3.09
C SER A 6 -23.62 21.08 -3.12
N TYR A 7 -23.63 20.15 -2.16
CA TYR A 7 -22.73 18.99 -2.19
C TYR A 7 -23.00 18.05 -3.37
N ARG A 8 -24.26 17.89 -3.79
CA ARG A 8 -24.61 17.11 -4.98
C ARG A 8 -24.09 17.76 -6.26
N THR A 9 -24.25 19.08 -6.41
CA THR A 9 -23.68 19.80 -7.56
C THR A 9 -22.15 19.73 -7.58
N ALA A 10 -21.51 19.86 -6.41
CA ALA A 10 -20.06 19.72 -6.29
C ALA A 10 -19.60 18.31 -6.69
N SER A 11 -20.31 17.25 -6.28
CA SER A 11 -19.91 15.87 -6.63
C SER A 11 -19.98 15.58 -8.14
N SER A 12 -20.91 16.21 -8.88
CA SER A 12 -20.89 16.15 -10.35
C SER A 12 -19.64 16.78 -10.94
N ALA A 13 -19.24 17.95 -10.44
CA ALA A 13 -18.04 18.64 -10.90
C ALA A 13 -16.78 17.82 -10.59
N ASP A 14 -16.68 17.25 -9.39
CA ASP A 14 -15.57 16.38 -8.97
C ASP A 14 -15.48 15.14 -9.87
N ALA A 15 -16.60 14.46 -10.12
CA ALA A 15 -16.65 13.30 -11.01
C ALA A 15 -16.26 13.65 -12.45
N LYS A 16 -16.69 14.81 -12.96
CA LYS A 16 -16.30 15.28 -14.30
C LYS A 16 -14.82 15.62 -14.37
N SER A 17 -14.25 16.20 -13.32
CA SER A 17 -12.82 16.46 -13.22
C SER A 17 -12.02 15.15 -13.29
N LEU A 18 -12.46 14.10 -12.59
CA LEU A 18 -11.84 12.78 -12.65
C LEU A 18 -11.97 12.13 -14.03
N LEU A 19 -13.13 12.25 -14.69
CA LEU A 19 -13.30 11.78 -16.07
C LEU A 19 -12.27 12.44 -17.01
N ASN A 20 -12.15 13.76 -16.94
CA ASN A 20 -11.26 14.53 -17.80
C ASN A 20 -9.77 14.24 -17.50
N ALA A 21 -9.42 13.99 -16.24
CA ALA A 21 -8.08 13.58 -15.83
C ALA A 21 -7.78 12.11 -16.16
N GLY A 22 -8.80 11.30 -16.44
CA GLY A 22 -8.70 9.85 -16.66
C GLY A 22 -7.60 9.41 -17.65
N PRO A 23 -7.46 10.02 -18.83
CA PRO A 23 -6.39 9.69 -19.77
C PRO A 23 -4.98 9.90 -19.18
N ALA A 24 -4.77 10.96 -18.40
CA ALA A 24 -3.49 11.21 -17.73
C ALA A 24 -3.25 10.19 -16.61
N THR A 25 -4.28 9.87 -15.81
CA THR A 25 -4.22 8.81 -14.80
C THR A 25 -3.79 7.47 -15.42
N LEU A 26 -4.40 7.09 -16.55
CA LEU A 26 -4.04 5.86 -17.27
C LEU A 26 -2.60 5.90 -17.83
N ALA A 27 -2.18 7.05 -18.36
CA ALA A 27 -0.80 7.23 -18.84
C ALA A 27 0.22 7.08 -17.71
N ASP A 28 -0.06 7.65 -16.53
CA ASP A 28 0.82 7.52 -15.36
C ASP A 28 0.91 6.06 -14.88
N LEU A 29 -0.24 5.38 -14.75
CA LEU A 29 -0.28 3.98 -14.32
C LEU A 29 0.45 3.04 -15.29
N THR A 30 0.24 3.24 -16.60
CA THR A 30 0.93 2.45 -17.64
C THR A 30 2.41 2.77 -17.73
N SER A 31 2.82 4.01 -17.42
CA SER A 31 4.23 4.39 -17.31
C SER A 31 4.91 3.67 -16.14
N ILE A 32 4.26 3.59 -14.97
CA ILE A 32 4.77 2.81 -13.83
C ILE A 32 4.95 1.35 -14.24
N LEU A 33 3.94 0.76 -14.90
CA LEU A 33 3.98 -0.63 -15.34
C LEU A 33 5.14 -0.90 -16.32
N ALA A 34 5.37 0.03 -17.27
CA ALA A 34 6.45 -0.06 -18.24
C ALA A 34 7.85 0.14 -17.62
N SER A 35 7.93 0.84 -16.47
CA SER A 35 9.20 1.11 -15.78
C SER A 35 9.72 -0.07 -14.95
N ALA A 36 8.90 -1.09 -14.71
CA ALA A 36 9.26 -2.23 -13.88
C ALA A 36 10.43 -3.02 -14.51
N PRO A 37 11.62 -3.03 -13.88
CA PRO A 37 12.73 -3.86 -14.33
C PRO A 37 12.32 -5.32 -14.15
N HIS A 38 12.48 -6.13 -15.21
CA HIS A 38 11.87 -7.45 -15.38
C HIS A 38 10.41 -7.41 -15.82
N SER A 39 10.16 -6.84 -16.99
CA SER A 39 9.02 -7.21 -17.85
C SER A 39 9.03 -8.71 -18.26
N ALA A 40 9.72 -9.58 -17.50
CA ALA A 40 10.06 -10.96 -17.79
C ALA A 40 9.00 -11.90 -17.20
N SER A 41 7.98 -12.17 -18.02
CA SER A 41 7.32 -13.46 -18.30
C SER A 41 6.89 -14.44 -17.20
N SER A 42 7.54 -14.58 -16.04
CA SER A 42 7.14 -15.58 -15.02
C SER A 42 7.69 -15.33 -13.60
N LEU A 43 7.01 -15.91 -12.60
CA LEU A 43 7.47 -15.90 -11.20
C LEU A 43 8.87 -16.52 -11.04
N SER A 44 9.16 -17.61 -11.75
CA SER A 44 10.45 -18.30 -11.69
C SER A 44 11.61 -17.45 -12.20
N ASP A 45 11.36 -16.57 -13.18
CA ASP A 45 12.38 -15.65 -13.69
C ASP A 45 12.74 -14.62 -12.62
N ALA A 46 11.73 -14.05 -11.95
CA ALA A 46 11.92 -13.11 -10.85
C ALA A 46 12.65 -13.76 -9.66
N GLU A 47 12.28 -14.98 -9.27
CA GLU A 47 12.96 -15.74 -8.21
C GLU A 47 14.44 -15.96 -8.55
N SER A 48 14.74 -16.35 -9.79
CA SER A 48 16.10 -16.61 -10.24
C SER A 48 16.94 -15.33 -10.26
N ALA A 49 16.36 -14.22 -10.74
CA ALA A 49 17.01 -12.91 -10.78
C ALA A 49 17.31 -12.39 -9.36
N PHE A 50 16.36 -12.47 -8.44
CA PHE A 50 16.56 -12.02 -7.06
C PHE A 50 17.48 -12.93 -6.26
N ALA A 51 17.49 -14.25 -6.51
CA ALA A 51 18.48 -15.14 -5.93
C ALA A 51 19.91 -14.80 -6.40
N ALA A 52 20.09 -14.48 -7.68
CA ALA A 52 21.37 -14.04 -8.22
C ALA A 52 21.82 -12.68 -7.66
N LEU A 53 20.88 -11.76 -7.44
CA LEU A 53 21.14 -10.48 -6.79
C LEU A 53 21.61 -10.67 -5.34
N LEU A 54 20.95 -11.55 -4.58
CA LEU A 54 21.34 -11.86 -3.20
C LEU A 54 22.70 -12.57 -3.12
N ALA A 55 23.02 -13.43 -4.09
CA ALA A 55 24.30 -14.13 -4.15
C ALA A 55 25.48 -13.21 -4.53
N SER A 56 25.22 -12.15 -5.30
CA SER A 56 26.24 -11.15 -5.67
C SER A 56 26.33 -9.97 -4.70
N SER A 57 25.31 -9.76 -3.86
CA SER A 57 25.30 -8.74 -2.82
C SER A 57 26.25 -9.07 -1.66
N SER A 58 26.92 -8.05 -1.12
CA SER A 58 27.71 -8.16 0.10
C SER A 58 26.87 -8.25 1.37
N SER A 59 25.56 -7.98 1.30
CA SER A 59 24.65 -8.05 2.45
C SER A 59 23.23 -8.45 2.05
N VAL A 60 22.68 -9.41 2.79
CA VAL A 60 21.26 -9.81 2.70
C VAL A 60 20.31 -8.82 3.37
N GLU A 61 20.84 -7.89 4.19
CA GLU A 61 20.04 -6.84 4.84
C GLU A 61 19.63 -5.73 3.87
N GLN A 62 20.33 -5.59 2.73
CA GLN A 62 20.00 -4.56 1.76
C GLN A 62 18.59 -4.76 1.20
N THR A 63 17.88 -3.65 0.98
CA THR A 63 16.58 -3.67 0.32
C THR A 63 16.73 -4.13 -1.12
N ASN A 64 15.71 -4.85 -1.61
CA ASN A 64 15.62 -5.15 -3.03
C ASN A 64 15.14 -3.89 -3.76
N ALA A 65 16.07 -3.15 -4.38
CA ALA A 65 15.78 -1.84 -4.98
C ALA A 65 14.66 -1.88 -6.04
N THR A 66 14.56 -2.98 -6.79
CA THR A 66 13.48 -3.21 -7.77
C THR A 66 12.13 -3.29 -7.07
N VAL A 67 12.03 -4.14 -6.05
CA VAL A 67 10.79 -4.29 -5.28
C VAL A 67 10.46 -3.01 -4.52
N ASP A 68 11.44 -2.35 -3.92
CA ASP A 68 11.27 -1.11 -3.16
C ASP A 68 10.72 0.04 -4.01
N THR A 69 11.27 0.21 -5.21
CA THR A 69 10.79 1.22 -6.17
C THR A 69 9.34 0.95 -6.57
N LEU A 70 9.02 -0.29 -6.93
CA LEU A 70 7.68 -0.68 -7.34
C LEU A 70 6.69 -0.61 -6.17
N TYR A 71 7.11 -1.00 -4.97
CA TYR A 71 6.31 -0.96 -3.75
C TYR A 71 5.81 0.45 -3.48
N ASN A 72 6.71 1.43 -3.53
CA ASN A 72 6.38 2.82 -3.26
C ASN A 72 5.44 3.41 -4.32
N SER A 73 5.74 3.21 -5.61
CA SER A 73 4.93 3.76 -6.70
C SER A 73 3.54 3.12 -6.78
N VAL A 74 3.46 1.78 -6.71
CA VAL A 74 2.19 1.05 -6.81
C VAL A 74 1.30 1.33 -5.59
N ARG A 75 1.82 1.35 -4.37
CA ARG A 75 0.98 1.65 -3.19
C ARG A 75 0.47 3.08 -3.21
N SER A 76 1.26 4.04 -3.67
CA SER A 76 0.81 5.41 -3.88
C SER A 76 -0.33 5.48 -4.91
N ALA A 77 -0.17 4.78 -6.05
CA ALA A 77 -1.18 4.68 -7.09
C ALA A 77 -2.48 4.03 -6.59
N LEU A 78 -2.40 2.92 -5.87
CA LEU A 78 -3.56 2.24 -5.27
C LEU A 78 -4.28 3.15 -4.27
N SER A 79 -3.55 3.82 -3.38
CA SER A 79 -4.15 4.73 -2.38
C SER A 79 -4.86 5.91 -3.04
N THR A 80 -4.25 6.49 -4.08
CA THR A 80 -4.85 7.55 -4.89
C THR A 80 -6.10 7.05 -5.59
N GLY A 81 -6.04 5.88 -6.24
CA GLY A 81 -7.16 5.24 -6.91
C GLY A 81 -8.35 5.00 -5.98
N VAL A 82 -8.11 4.49 -4.76
CA VAL A 82 -9.16 4.31 -3.73
C VAL A 82 -9.86 5.64 -3.40
N SER A 83 -9.09 6.72 -3.20
CA SER A 83 -9.64 8.04 -2.89
C SER A 83 -10.49 8.59 -4.05
N GLN A 84 -10.01 8.43 -5.28
CA GLN A 84 -10.72 8.86 -6.48
C GLN A 84 -12.00 8.04 -6.71
N ILE A 85 -11.97 6.72 -6.52
CA ILE A 85 -13.17 5.87 -6.63
C ILE A 85 -14.21 6.28 -5.56
N ARG A 86 -13.79 6.56 -4.32
CA ARG A 86 -14.72 7.07 -3.28
C ARG A 86 -15.40 8.37 -3.68
N THR A 87 -14.73 9.21 -4.47
CA THR A 87 -15.31 10.44 -5.02
C THR A 87 -16.40 10.10 -6.05
N LEU A 88 -16.14 9.14 -6.94
CA LEU A 88 -17.14 8.65 -7.92
C LEU A 88 -18.33 7.96 -7.24
N GLU A 89 -18.10 7.15 -6.21
CA GLU A 89 -19.17 6.50 -5.44
C GLU A 89 -20.06 7.54 -4.76
N ARG A 90 -19.46 8.57 -4.17
CA ARG A 90 -20.21 9.69 -3.58
C ARG A 90 -21.05 10.40 -4.63
N PHE A 91 -20.51 10.63 -5.81
CA PHE A 91 -21.26 11.17 -6.95
C PHE A 91 -22.48 10.28 -7.26
N VAL A 92 -22.30 8.97 -7.48
CA VAL A 92 -23.40 8.06 -7.78
C VAL A 92 -24.45 8.06 -6.67
N MET A 93 -24.05 7.89 -5.41
CA MET A 93 -24.99 7.80 -4.28
C MET A 93 -25.80 9.08 -4.05
N LEU A 94 -25.20 10.25 -4.26
CA LEU A 94 -25.91 11.53 -4.13
C LEU A 94 -26.90 11.79 -5.27
N HIS A 95 -26.77 11.09 -6.40
CA HIS A 95 -27.64 11.23 -7.57
C HIS A 95 -28.74 10.17 -7.66
N ILE A 96 -28.80 9.23 -6.71
CA ILE A 96 -29.94 8.31 -6.60
C ILE A 96 -31.19 9.12 -6.22
N PRO A 97 -32.30 9.04 -6.99
CA PRO A 97 -33.53 9.78 -6.73
C PRO A 97 -34.37 9.09 -5.65
N GLN A 98 -35.50 9.72 -5.30
CA GLN A 98 -36.50 9.08 -4.45
C GLN A 98 -36.99 7.76 -5.08
N MET A 99 -37.14 6.72 -4.27
CA MET A 99 -37.71 5.43 -4.71
C MET A 99 -39.15 5.62 -5.18
N GLU A 100 -39.45 5.12 -6.38
CA GLU A 100 -40.76 5.18 -7.02
C GLU A 100 -41.00 3.90 -7.82
N ASP A 101 -42.26 3.63 -8.15
CA ASP A 101 -42.68 2.38 -8.82
C ASP A 101 -42.26 2.33 -10.31
N GLY A 102 -42.10 3.50 -10.95
CA GLY A 102 -41.81 3.62 -12.39
C GLY A 102 -40.52 4.37 -12.73
N ASN A 103 -40.11 4.28 -14.00
CA ASN A 103 -38.95 5.01 -14.56
C ASN A 103 -37.61 4.72 -13.84
N ASN A 104 -37.36 3.44 -13.54
CA ASN A 104 -36.18 3.02 -12.75
C ASN A 104 -34.97 2.58 -13.59
N PHE A 105 -35.02 2.65 -14.92
CA PHE A 105 -33.90 2.21 -15.77
C PHE A 105 -32.58 2.92 -15.45
N GLY A 106 -32.58 4.26 -15.37
CA GLY A 106 -31.37 5.01 -15.03
C GLY A 106 -30.89 4.76 -13.61
N VAL A 107 -31.82 4.46 -12.68
CA VAL A 107 -31.47 4.06 -11.30
C VAL A 107 -30.74 2.71 -11.32
N THR A 108 -31.19 1.76 -12.14
CA THR A 108 -30.48 0.48 -12.33
C THR A 108 -29.06 0.69 -12.87
N VAL A 109 -28.88 1.61 -13.83
CA VAL A 109 -27.54 1.97 -14.35
C VAL A 109 -26.65 2.52 -13.21
N GLN A 110 -27.18 3.41 -12.37
CA GLN A 110 -26.46 3.92 -11.19
C GLN A 110 -26.06 2.80 -10.23
N MET A 111 -26.97 1.86 -9.93
CA MET A 111 -26.69 0.75 -9.01
C MET A 111 -25.64 -0.21 -9.57
N MET A 112 -25.68 -0.52 -10.87
CA MET A 112 -24.68 -1.35 -11.53
C MET A 112 -23.29 -0.68 -11.51
N PHE A 113 -23.23 0.61 -11.84
CA PHE A 113 -21.97 1.34 -11.82
C PHE A 113 -21.43 1.52 -10.40
N GLY A 114 -22.29 1.81 -9.42
CA GLY A 114 -21.91 1.86 -8.00
C GLY A 114 -21.35 0.54 -7.48
N LYS A 115 -21.90 -0.60 -7.95
CA LYS A 115 -21.37 -1.93 -7.64
C LYS A 115 -19.97 -2.14 -8.24
N LEU A 116 -19.77 -1.79 -9.52
CA LEU A 116 -18.46 -1.84 -10.17
C LEU A 116 -17.41 -1.03 -9.39
N LEU A 117 -17.74 0.23 -9.04
CA LEU A 117 -16.84 1.09 -8.28
C LEU A 117 -16.45 0.46 -6.93
N LYS A 118 -17.43 -0.09 -6.21
CA LYS A 118 -17.19 -0.77 -4.94
C LYS A 118 -16.23 -1.96 -5.10
N GLU A 119 -16.45 -2.81 -6.10
CA GLU A 119 -15.63 -4.00 -6.36
C GLU A 119 -14.18 -3.60 -6.71
N GLU A 120 -13.98 -2.60 -7.57
CA GLU A 120 -12.64 -2.11 -7.90
C GLU A 120 -11.94 -1.47 -6.69
N ARG A 121 -12.67 -0.70 -5.87
CA ARG A 121 -12.12 -0.14 -4.62
C ARG A 121 -11.65 -1.23 -3.66
N GLU A 122 -12.47 -2.26 -3.45
CA GLU A 122 -12.16 -3.38 -2.55
C GLU A 122 -10.93 -4.17 -3.02
N LYS A 123 -10.76 -4.36 -4.34
CA LYS A 123 -9.53 -4.95 -4.90
C LYS A 123 -8.28 -4.13 -4.55
N MET A 124 -8.35 -2.80 -4.72
CA MET A 124 -7.22 -1.90 -4.40
C MET A 124 -6.94 -1.84 -2.89
N GLU A 125 -7.98 -1.76 -2.05
CA GLU A 125 -7.85 -1.79 -0.59
C GLU A 125 -7.23 -3.11 -0.10
N LYS A 126 -7.64 -4.24 -0.68
CA LYS A 126 -7.03 -5.54 -0.40
C LYS A 126 -5.56 -5.59 -0.79
N ALA A 127 -5.20 -5.11 -1.98
CA ALA A 127 -3.80 -5.07 -2.44
C ALA A 127 -2.92 -4.18 -1.54
N LEU A 128 -3.45 -3.04 -1.05
CA LEU A 128 -2.78 -2.20 -0.07
C LEU A 128 -2.59 -2.91 1.28
N GLY A 129 -3.59 -3.65 1.74
CA GLY A 129 -3.51 -4.44 2.97
C GLY A 129 -2.48 -5.56 2.88
N ASP A 130 -2.50 -6.32 1.79
CA ASP A 130 -1.62 -7.47 1.59
C ASP A 130 -0.15 -7.04 1.45
N SER A 131 0.11 -5.99 0.65
CA SER A 131 1.47 -5.48 0.45
C SER A 131 2.07 -4.89 1.73
N SER A 132 1.28 -4.37 2.67
CA SER A 132 1.80 -3.76 3.91
C SER A 132 2.65 -4.70 4.78
N LYS A 133 2.46 -6.01 4.62
CA LYS A 133 3.16 -7.06 5.39
C LYS A 133 4.52 -7.42 4.80
N TYR A 134 4.89 -6.84 3.66
CA TYR A 134 6.11 -7.21 2.95
C TYR A 134 7.37 -7.01 3.80
N TYR A 135 7.60 -5.79 4.30
CA TYR A 135 8.82 -5.49 5.05
C TYR A 135 8.89 -6.24 6.37
N GLU A 136 7.76 -6.50 7.04
CA GLU A 136 7.67 -7.37 8.23
C GLU A 136 8.17 -8.78 7.89
N LYS A 137 7.57 -9.43 6.88
CA LYS A 137 7.98 -10.77 6.45
C LYS A 137 9.42 -10.83 5.96
N ARG A 138 9.88 -9.77 5.29
CA ARG A 138 11.25 -9.67 4.80
C ARG A 138 12.24 -9.54 5.95
N ALA A 139 11.96 -8.70 6.93
CA ALA A 139 12.78 -8.58 8.14
C ALA A 139 12.90 -9.93 8.86
N ASP A 140 11.79 -10.64 9.07
CA ASP A 140 11.78 -11.98 9.65
C ASP A 140 12.59 -13.01 8.84
N ALA A 141 12.56 -12.89 7.51
CA ALA A 141 13.34 -13.77 6.63
C ALA A 141 14.83 -13.47 6.71
N VAL A 142 15.21 -12.18 6.79
CA VAL A 142 16.59 -11.72 6.97
C VAL A 142 17.15 -12.15 8.34
N ASP A 143 16.37 -12.03 9.41
CA ASP A 143 16.76 -12.44 10.77
C ASP A 143 17.10 -13.94 10.87
N LYS A 144 16.52 -14.76 9.99
CA LYS A 144 16.80 -16.19 9.93
C LYS A 144 18.15 -16.51 9.30
N PHE A 145 18.83 -15.57 8.66
CA PHE A 145 20.22 -15.75 8.25
C PHE A 145 21.10 -15.73 9.51
N THR A 146 21.31 -16.92 10.07
CA THR A 146 22.13 -17.13 11.27
C THR A 146 23.48 -16.42 11.12
N HIS A 147 23.72 -15.41 11.95
CA HIS A 147 24.99 -14.67 12.14
C HIS A 147 25.31 -13.53 11.18
N LEU A 148 24.38 -12.60 10.99
CA LEU A 148 24.83 -11.20 10.95
C LEU A 148 25.56 -10.90 12.28
N PRO A 149 26.77 -10.31 12.26
CA PRO A 149 27.51 -10.02 13.49
C PRO A 149 26.69 -9.10 14.38
N LYS A 150 26.07 -9.66 15.42
CA LYS A 150 25.42 -8.86 16.46
C LYS A 150 26.51 -8.36 17.39
N THR A 151 26.95 -7.11 17.22
CA THR A 151 27.78 -6.43 18.20
C THR A 151 26.88 -6.03 19.38
N SER A 152 26.67 -6.93 20.34
CA SER A 152 26.13 -6.52 21.63
C SER A 152 27.25 -5.89 22.43
N THR A 153 27.24 -4.56 22.57
CA THR A 153 28.11 -3.87 23.52
C THR A 153 27.46 -3.99 24.90
N SER A 154 27.99 -4.88 25.75
CA SER A 154 27.63 -4.90 27.17
C SER A 154 28.64 -4.05 27.93
N GLU A 155 28.18 -2.97 28.55
CA GLU A 155 28.99 -2.19 29.49
C GLU A 155 28.80 -2.76 30.88
N THR A 156 29.73 -3.62 31.32
CA THR A 156 29.76 -4.09 32.71
C THR A 156 30.58 -3.10 33.52
N THR A 157 29.91 -2.30 34.35
CA THR A 157 30.58 -1.42 35.30
C THR A 157 30.83 -2.20 36.59
N SER A 158 32.06 -2.68 36.77
CA SER A 158 32.48 -3.38 37.99
C SER A 158 33.07 -2.38 38.97
N THR A 159 32.31 -1.98 39.98
CA THR A 159 32.82 -1.22 41.13
C THR A 159 33.37 -2.19 42.17
N SER A 160 34.68 -2.14 42.42
CA SER A 160 35.30 -2.85 43.54
C SER A 160 35.68 -1.82 44.62
N SER A 161 35.09 -1.97 45.81
CA SER A 161 35.47 -1.21 46.99
C SER A 161 36.24 -2.15 47.92
N SER A 162 37.52 -1.85 48.15
CA SER A 162 38.29 -2.48 49.22
C SER A 162 38.33 -1.54 50.42
N THR A 163 37.88 -2.03 51.57
CA THR A 163 38.05 -1.33 52.86
C THR A 163 39.18 -2.03 53.60
N ALA A 164 40.33 -1.37 53.74
CA ALA A 164 41.42 -1.87 54.56
C ALA A 164 41.24 -1.39 56.01
N THR A 165 40.72 -2.24 56.90
CA THR A 165 40.73 -1.95 58.34
C THR A 165 42.09 -2.34 58.93
N GLY A 166 42.98 -1.37 59.08
CA GLY A 166 44.27 -1.57 59.73
C GLY A 166 44.95 -0.27 60.17
N GLY A 167 44.70 0.13 61.42
CA GLY A 167 45.68 0.78 62.30
C GLY A 167 46.18 2.21 62.00
N LYS A 168 45.57 3.16 62.71
CA LYS A 168 46.12 4.45 63.21
C LYS A 168 46.68 5.42 62.14
N GLU A 169 45.87 6.46 61.91
CA GLU A 169 46.10 7.69 61.12
C GLU A 169 45.80 7.60 59.61
N GLY A 170 44.66 8.20 59.21
CA GLY A 170 44.35 8.60 57.83
C GLY A 170 43.50 7.62 57.02
N ASP A 171 42.18 7.80 57.00
CA ASP A 171 41.27 7.09 56.10
C ASP A 171 41.29 7.76 54.72
N GLU A 172 41.95 7.15 53.73
CA GLU A 172 41.84 7.53 52.31
C GLU A 172 41.06 6.46 51.54
N SER A 173 39.85 6.80 51.10
CA SER A 173 39.09 5.98 50.16
C SER A 173 39.65 6.17 48.75
N LYS A 174 40.33 5.15 48.20
CA LYS A 174 40.65 5.09 46.76
C LYS A 174 39.59 4.29 46.03
N THR A 175 38.77 4.98 45.24
CA THR A 175 37.83 4.36 44.30
C THR A 175 38.51 4.21 42.95
N SER A 176 38.74 2.96 42.52
CA SER A 176 39.26 2.66 41.17
C SER A 176 38.10 2.17 40.30
N SER A 177 37.77 2.92 39.25
CA SER A 177 36.81 2.50 38.23
C SER A 177 37.57 1.96 37.02
N SER A 178 37.26 0.73 36.60
CA SER A 178 37.71 0.18 35.32
C SER A 178 36.52 -0.16 34.45
N THR A 179 36.45 0.47 33.28
CA THR A 179 35.46 0.14 32.24
C THR A 179 36.04 -0.92 31.34
N VAL A 180 35.54 -2.15 31.42
CA VAL A 180 35.89 -3.22 30.47
C VAL A 180 34.84 -3.21 29.37
N LYS A 181 35.24 -2.81 28.16
CA LYS A 181 34.43 -3.02 26.95
C LYS A 181 34.75 -4.41 26.43
N GLU A 182 33.86 -5.36 26.65
CA GLU A 182 33.99 -6.71 26.12
C GLU A 182 33.14 -6.84 24.85
N THR A 183 33.81 -7.01 23.70
CA THR A 183 33.15 -7.24 22.41
C THR A 183 33.03 -8.73 22.19
N LYS A 184 31.88 -9.33 22.55
CA LYS A 184 31.60 -10.73 22.28
C LYS A 184 31.00 -10.89 20.88
N VAL A 185 31.79 -11.43 19.96
CA VAL A 185 31.33 -11.85 18.63
C VAL A 185 31.00 -13.34 18.69
N THR A 186 29.72 -13.71 18.54
CA THR A 186 29.30 -15.11 18.40
C THR A 186 28.76 -15.35 16.99
N THR A 187 29.56 -16.02 16.16
CA THR A 187 29.17 -16.49 14.82
C THR A 187 29.14 -18.01 14.77
N PRO A 188 27.96 -18.65 14.66
CA PRO A 188 27.87 -19.91 13.91
C PRO A 188 27.94 -19.71 12.40
N VAL A 189 29.16 -19.52 11.89
CA VAL A 189 29.39 -19.68 10.45
C VAL A 189 29.24 -21.17 10.14
N ASP A 190 28.31 -21.53 9.25
CA ASP A 190 28.36 -22.82 8.57
C ASP A 190 29.75 -22.93 7.93
N THR A 191 30.42 -24.08 8.01
CA THR A 191 31.87 -24.29 7.83
C THR A 191 32.48 -23.82 6.49
N SER A 192 31.69 -23.17 5.62
CA SER A 192 32.04 -22.64 4.30
C SER A 192 31.98 -21.12 4.16
N GLY A 193 31.49 -20.35 5.16
CA GLY A 193 31.37 -18.89 5.05
C GLY A 193 30.28 -18.40 4.08
N MET A 194 29.53 -19.32 3.46
CA MET A 194 28.45 -19.02 2.51
C MET A 194 27.08 -18.98 3.22
N PRO A 195 26.17 -18.07 2.85
CA PRO A 195 24.79 -18.09 3.34
C PRO A 195 24.10 -19.41 2.99
N ASN A 196 23.27 -19.94 3.88
CA ASN A 196 22.48 -21.14 3.62
C ASN A 196 21.62 -20.97 2.35
N VAL A 197 21.83 -21.85 1.35
CA VAL A 197 21.20 -21.74 0.01
C VAL A 197 19.67 -21.72 0.06
N HIS A 198 19.05 -22.43 1.01
CA HIS A 198 17.59 -22.44 1.14
C HIS A 198 17.05 -21.13 1.70
N ARG A 199 17.81 -20.44 2.55
CA ARG A 199 17.43 -19.10 3.04
C ARG A 199 17.53 -18.05 1.95
N VAL A 200 18.58 -18.10 1.14
CA VAL A 200 18.70 -17.24 -0.06
C VAL A 200 17.50 -17.44 -0.98
N LYS A 201 17.16 -18.70 -1.29
CA LYS A 201 15.98 -19.02 -2.10
C LYS A 201 14.67 -18.55 -1.46
N ALA A 202 14.51 -18.69 -0.14
CA ALA A 202 13.31 -18.24 0.55
C ALA A 202 13.14 -16.72 0.52
N LEU A 203 14.21 -15.96 0.73
CA LEU A 203 14.19 -14.50 0.65
C LEU A 203 13.93 -14.02 -0.79
N ALA A 204 14.57 -14.64 -1.78
CA ALA A 204 14.32 -14.37 -3.19
C ALA A 204 12.86 -14.65 -3.59
N ALA A 205 12.29 -15.77 -3.12
CA ALA A 205 10.89 -16.12 -3.37
C ALA A 205 9.92 -15.11 -2.74
N LEU A 206 10.21 -14.61 -1.54
CA LEU A 206 9.43 -13.54 -0.91
C LEU A 206 9.44 -12.26 -1.75
N ASP A 207 10.63 -11.82 -2.19
CA ASP A 207 10.80 -10.64 -3.03
C ASP A 207 10.10 -10.81 -4.39
N ALA A 208 10.21 -11.99 -5.01
CA ALA A 208 9.57 -12.32 -6.28
C ALA A 208 8.04 -12.34 -6.16
N GLN A 209 7.50 -12.94 -5.09
CA GLN A 209 6.07 -12.96 -4.83
C GLN A 209 5.52 -11.54 -4.66
N MET A 210 6.19 -10.69 -3.88
CA MET A 210 5.78 -9.29 -3.71
C MET A 210 5.83 -8.52 -5.03
N TYR A 211 6.89 -8.71 -5.82
CA TYR A 211 7.01 -8.12 -7.14
C TYR A 211 5.81 -8.48 -8.04
N MET A 212 5.47 -9.78 -8.11
CA MET A 212 4.34 -10.26 -8.93
C MET A 212 2.99 -9.76 -8.42
N GLU A 213 2.80 -9.69 -7.09
CA GLU A 213 1.58 -9.15 -6.48
C GLU A 213 1.40 -7.66 -6.81
N LEU A 214 2.47 -6.85 -6.73
CA LEU A 214 2.44 -5.44 -7.07
C LEU A 214 2.16 -5.20 -8.56
N MET A 215 2.82 -5.97 -9.44
CA MET A 215 2.57 -5.90 -10.88
C MET A 215 1.13 -6.29 -11.23
N GLY A 216 0.63 -7.38 -10.64
CA GLY A 216 -0.76 -7.82 -10.84
C GLY A 216 -1.77 -6.79 -10.32
N ALA A 217 -1.52 -6.19 -9.15
CA ALA A 217 -2.37 -5.15 -8.60
C ALA A 217 -2.40 -3.89 -9.47
N LEU A 218 -1.23 -3.49 -10.02
CA LEU A 218 -1.14 -2.34 -10.92
C LEU A 218 -1.87 -2.59 -12.25
N GLN A 219 -1.67 -3.77 -12.86
CA GLN A 219 -2.38 -4.16 -14.08
C GLN A 219 -3.91 -4.17 -13.85
N SER A 220 -4.37 -4.80 -12.76
CA SER A 220 -5.79 -4.79 -12.41
C SER A 220 -6.32 -3.37 -12.18
N THR A 221 -5.50 -2.45 -11.67
CA THR A 221 -5.87 -1.05 -11.46
C THR A 221 -5.99 -0.31 -12.79
N VAL A 222 -5.09 -0.54 -13.75
CA VAL A 222 -5.19 -0.01 -15.12
C VAL A 222 -6.48 -0.49 -15.78
N ASP A 223 -6.73 -1.80 -15.75
CA ASP A 223 -7.91 -2.40 -16.38
C ASP A 223 -9.20 -1.87 -15.73
N GLY A 224 -9.23 -1.78 -14.40
CA GLY A 224 -10.34 -1.20 -13.64
C GLY A 224 -10.61 0.26 -14.04
N TRP A 225 -9.58 1.09 -14.15
CA TRP A 225 -9.73 2.47 -14.59
C TRP A 225 -10.24 2.60 -16.03
N CYS A 226 -9.79 1.75 -16.95
CA CYS A 226 -10.32 1.72 -18.32
C CYS A 226 -11.83 1.48 -18.32
N VAL A 227 -12.30 0.47 -17.56
CA VAL A 227 -13.73 0.14 -17.48
C VAL A 227 -14.52 1.22 -16.76
N ILE A 228 -13.98 1.80 -15.69
CA ILE A 228 -14.62 2.89 -14.95
C ILE A 228 -14.83 4.11 -15.85
N LEU A 229 -13.79 4.55 -16.55
CA LEU A 229 -13.84 5.74 -17.41
C LEU A 229 -14.81 5.53 -18.58
N ASP A 230 -14.74 4.36 -19.23
CA ASP A 230 -15.65 3.99 -20.32
C ASP A 230 -17.12 3.98 -19.88
N ASN A 231 -17.41 3.42 -18.69
CA ASN A 231 -18.77 3.43 -18.13
C ASN A 231 -19.23 4.85 -17.77
N LEU A 232 -18.34 5.66 -17.18
CA LEU A 232 -18.65 7.03 -16.78
C LEU A 232 -18.96 7.90 -18.00
N GLU A 233 -18.19 7.76 -19.08
CA GLU A 233 -18.39 8.50 -20.34
C GLU A 233 -19.70 8.11 -21.03
N LYS A 234 -19.92 6.80 -21.25
CA LYS A 234 -21.09 6.30 -21.97
C LYS A 234 -22.41 6.57 -21.25
N ASN A 235 -22.39 6.55 -19.92
CA ASN A 235 -23.61 6.59 -19.11
C ASN A 235 -23.79 7.91 -18.35
N TRP A 236 -22.98 8.94 -18.62
CA TRP A 236 -22.97 10.19 -17.84
C TRP A 236 -24.37 10.75 -17.57
N GLU A 237 -25.20 10.86 -18.62
CA GLU A 237 -26.55 11.43 -18.48
C GLU A 237 -27.44 10.63 -17.52
N LYS A 238 -27.33 9.29 -17.53
CA LYS A 238 -28.08 8.40 -16.64
C LYS A 238 -27.53 8.38 -15.23
N LEU A 239 -26.22 8.59 -15.08
CA LEU A 239 -25.58 8.68 -13.76
C LEU A 239 -25.93 9.98 -13.06
N GLU A 240 -25.98 11.10 -13.78
CA GLU A 240 -26.31 12.41 -13.23
C GLU A 240 -27.83 12.63 -13.13
N ASN A 241 -28.59 12.24 -14.15
CA ASN A 241 -30.03 12.46 -14.25
C ASN A 241 -30.75 11.15 -14.63
N PRO A 242 -30.88 10.18 -13.69
CA PRO A 242 -31.37 8.83 -13.98
C PRO A 242 -32.79 8.78 -14.54
N ARG A 243 -33.61 9.79 -14.25
CA ARG A 243 -34.98 9.94 -14.76
C ARG A 243 -35.15 10.98 -15.87
N GLY A 244 -34.05 11.56 -16.36
CA GLY A 244 -34.02 12.60 -17.38
C GLY A 244 -34.10 14.03 -16.82
N LYS A 245 -33.67 15.00 -17.63
CA LYS A 245 -33.71 16.43 -17.27
C LYS A 245 -35.18 16.90 -17.26
N GLY A 246 -35.66 17.39 -16.10
CA GLY A 246 -37.04 17.86 -15.92
C GLY A 246 -37.94 16.92 -15.10
N TYR A 247 -37.45 15.73 -14.73
CA TYR A 247 -38.10 14.91 -13.71
C TYR A 247 -37.83 15.54 -12.34
N GLY A 248 -38.75 16.41 -11.89
CA GLY A 248 -38.58 17.30 -10.74
C GLY A 248 -38.10 16.58 -9.48
N GLY A 249 -36.89 16.92 -9.03
CA GLY A 249 -36.36 16.48 -7.75
C GLY A 249 -36.72 17.46 -6.63
N TYR A 250 -37.37 16.93 -5.59
CA TYR A 250 -37.47 17.50 -4.24
C TYR A 250 -38.20 18.85 -4.09
N GLY A 251 -39.51 18.75 -3.83
CA GLY A 251 -40.23 19.70 -2.98
C GLY A 251 -40.51 21.09 -3.57
N SER A 252 -41.38 21.16 -4.58
CA SER A 252 -42.28 22.32 -4.68
C SER A 252 -43.53 21.97 -3.89
N GLY A 253 -43.70 22.59 -2.73
CA GLY A 253 -44.90 22.44 -1.91
C GLY A 253 -46.17 22.79 -2.69
N GLY A 254 -47.24 22.10 -2.32
CA GLY A 254 -48.65 22.44 -2.51
C GLY A 254 -49.04 23.33 -3.69
N SER A 255 -49.69 22.74 -4.68
CA SER A 255 -50.92 23.34 -5.19
C SER A 255 -51.94 22.22 -5.33
N SER A 256 -52.78 22.07 -4.30
CA SER A 256 -54.03 21.34 -4.44
C SER A 256 -54.80 21.99 -5.59
N MET A 257 -55.01 21.22 -6.64
CA MET A 257 -55.91 21.60 -7.73
C MET A 257 -57.32 21.53 -7.15
N VAL A 258 -57.85 22.69 -6.75
CA VAL A 258 -59.27 22.89 -6.57
C VAL A 258 -59.83 23.12 -7.97
N TYR A 259 -60.57 22.14 -8.47
CA TYR A 259 -61.74 22.35 -9.33
C TYR A 259 -62.75 21.25 -9.01
#